data_AF-A0A817RJD3-F1
#
_entry.id   AF-A0A817RJD3-F1
#
_cell.length_a   1.000
_cell.length_b   1.000
_cell.length_c   1.000
_cell.angle_alpha   90.00
_cell.angle_beta   90.00
_cell.angle_gamma   90.00
#
_symmetry.space_group_name_H-M   'P 1'
#
loop_
_entity.id
_entity.type
_entity.pdbx_description
1 polymer ?
#
loop_
_entity_poly.entity_id
_entity_poly.type
_entity_poly.pdbx_seq_one_letter_code
_entity_poly.pdbx_strand_id
1 'polypeptide(L)'
;KEEDDDDGEKVSNEKRSWEEENDQIDTNIKRTRTELLTETGSGGFFENVPRMQIHTVETIESCLHEVVLPPNFEYVPLKAPIGPPAKEYKFNLDPFQREAITCLQNNQSVLVSAHTSAGKTVVAEYAVAMALRDKQRVIYTTPIKALSNQKYRELHEEFKDVGLMTGDVTLNPSASCLIMTTEILRSMLYRGSEITREVAWVIFDEIHYLRDKERGVIWEETIILLPDNVHYVFLSATIPNAKQFAEWISFLHN
;
A
#
# COMPACT_ATOMS: atom_id res chain seq x y z
N LYS A 1 -32.85 -32.03 -19.28
CA LYS A 1 -31.66 -31.20 -19.54
C LYS A 1 -32.11 -29.77 -19.30
N GLU A 2 -32.16 -29.38 -18.04
CA GLU A 2 -32.47 -28.04 -17.56
C GLU A 2 -31.55 -27.87 -16.36
N GLU A 3 -30.48 -27.09 -16.53
CA GLU A 3 -29.55 -26.60 -15.51
C GLU A 3 -28.62 -25.66 -16.28
N ASP A 4 -28.93 -24.36 -16.33
CA ASP A 4 -27.99 -23.30 -16.79
C ASP A 4 -28.45 -21.84 -16.47
N ASP A 5 -29.50 -21.60 -15.68
CA ASP A 5 -30.01 -20.24 -15.40
C ASP A 5 -29.81 -19.72 -13.96
N ASP A 6 -29.20 -20.47 -13.03
CA ASP A 6 -29.10 -20.10 -11.60
C ASP A 6 -27.88 -19.23 -11.23
N ASP A 7 -26.82 -19.21 -12.05
CA ASP A 7 -25.58 -18.49 -11.74
C ASP A 7 -25.65 -16.98 -12.04
N GLY A 8 -26.44 -16.58 -13.04
CA GLY A 8 -26.61 -15.15 -13.39
C GLY A 8 -27.38 -14.36 -12.33
N GLU A 9 -28.35 -15.00 -11.69
CA GLU A 9 -29.21 -14.35 -10.69
C GLU A 9 -28.47 -14.16 -9.36
N LYS A 10 -27.67 -15.13 -8.92
CA LYS A 10 -26.80 -15.03 -7.73
C LYS A 10 -25.78 -13.90 -7.83
N VAL A 11 -25.07 -13.77 -8.96
CA VAL A 11 -24.07 -12.71 -9.16
C VAL A 11 -24.72 -11.32 -9.18
N SER A 12 -25.94 -11.20 -9.71
CA SER A 12 -26.68 -9.94 -9.73
C SER A 12 -27.20 -9.53 -8.34
N ASN A 13 -27.65 -10.50 -7.54
CA ASN A 13 -28.15 -10.27 -6.19
C ASN A 13 -27.02 -9.92 -5.22
N GLU A 14 -25.86 -10.58 -5.35
CA GLU A 14 -24.66 -10.19 -4.63
C GLU A 14 -24.31 -8.74 -4.97
N LYS A 15 -24.15 -8.38 -6.25
CA LYS A 15 -23.79 -7.01 -6.68
C LYS A 15 -24.71 -5.93 -6.10
N ARG A 16 -26.03 -6.17 -6.09
CA ARG A 16 -27.02 -5.25 -5.48
C ARG A 16 -26.84 -5.11 -3.97
N SER A 17 -26.59 -6.23 -3.29
CA SER A 17 -26.27 -6.24 -1.86
C SER A 17 -24.97 -5.47 -1.56
N TRP A 18 -23.95 -5.60 -2.43
CA TRP A 18 -22.69 -4.86 -2.31
C TRP A 18 -22.88 -3.34 -2.46
N GLU A 19 -23.72 -2.89 -3.40
CA GLU A 19 -23.99 -1.46 -3.63
C GLU A 19 -24.79 -0.83 -2.48
N GLU A 20 -25.84 -1.49 -1.98
CA GLU A 20 -26.69 -0.97 -0.89
C GLU A 20 -25.97 -0.91 0.46
N GLU A 21 -25.08 -1.87 0.76
CA GLU A 21 -24.24 -1.85 1.96
C GLU A 21 -23.24 -0.69 1.92
N ASN A 22 -22.64 -0.41 0.76
CA ASN A 22 -21.65 0.67 0.62
C ASN A 22 -22.30 2.05 0.83
N ASP A 23 -23.54 2.26 0.37
CA ASP A 23 -24.28 3.51 0.58
C ASP A 23 -24.62 3.76 2.07
N GLN A 24 -24.93 2.70 2.83
CA GLN A 24 -25.19 2.78 4.27
C GLN A 24 -23.92 3.06 5.08
N ILE A 25 -22.78 2.51 4.65
CA ILE A 25 -21.47 2.78 5.26
C ILE A 25 -21.06 4.23 5.01
N ASP A 26 -21.20 4.74 3.78
CA ASP A 26 -20.86 6.12 3.43
C ASP A 26 -21.72 7.15 4.20
N THR A 27 -22.99 6.83 4.48
CA THR A 27 -23.86 7.70 5.29
C THR A 27 -23.49 7.69 6.78
N ASN A 28 -23.06 6.55 7.33
CA ASN A 28 -22.56 6.50 8.70
C ASN A 28 -21.21 7.23 8.86
N ILE A 29 -20.32 7.15 7.86
CA ILE A 29 -19.05 7.89 7.85
C ILE A 29 -19.27 9.40 7.80
N LYS A 30 -20.26 9.90 7.02
CA LYS A 30 -20.62 11.32 7.03
C LYS A 30 -21.03 11.80 8.41
N ARG A 31 -21.70 10.95 9.21
CA ARG A 31 -22.05 11.26 10.61
C ARG A 31 -20.82 11.27 11.52
N THR A 32 -19.98 10.23 11.49
CA THR A 32 -18.76 10.14 12.32
C THR A 32 -17.74 11.24 11.97
N ARG A 33 -17.62 11.60 10.69
CA ARG A 33 -16.79 12.73 10.22
C ARG A 33 -17.33 14.07 10.71
N THR A 34 -18.65 14.25 10.75
CA THR A 34 -19.26 15.46 11.32
C THR A 34 -18.95 15.53 12.81
N GLU A 35 -19.01 14.41 13.54
CA GLU A 35 -18.70 14.34 14.97
C GLU A 35 -17.22 14.64 15.26
N LEU A 36 -16.29 14.02 14.53
CA LEU A 36 -14.84 14.29 14.61
C LEU A 36 -14.50 15.75 14.26
N LEU A 37 -15.17 16.34 13.26
CA LEU A 37 -14.96 17.73 12.89
C LEU A 37 -15.59 18.72 13.89
N THR A 38 -16.71 18.38 14.52
CA THR A 38 -17.31 19.21 15.58
C THR A 38 -16.47 19.23 16.86
N GLU A 39 -15.69 18.19 17.15
CA GLU A 39 -14.70 18.22 18.25
C GLU A 39 -13.43 19.04 17.92
N THR A 40 -13.19 19.36 16.64
CA THR A 40 -12.03 20.16 16.19
C THR A 40 -12.30 21.67 16.06
N GLY A 41 -13.41 22.15 16.58
CA GLY A 41 -13.81 23.56 16.55
C GLY A 41 -13.03 24.46 17.50
N SER A 42 -11.72 24.61 17.30
CA SER A 42 -10.84 25.75 17.67
C SER A 42 -9.38 25.28 17.71
N GLY A 43 -8.47 26.06 17.11
CA GLY A 43 -7.11 25.64 16.76
C GLY A 43 -6.30 24.97 17.87
N GLY A 44 -5.49 23.97 17.50
CA GLY A 44 -4.50 23.38 18.41
C GLY A 44 -3.98 21.98 18.09
N PHE A 45 -4.40 21.29 17.02
CA PHE A 45 -3.94 19.90 16.81
C PHE A 45 -2.44 19.80 16.45
N PHE A 46 -1.89 20.77 15.71
CA PHE A 46 -0.48 20.76 15.29
C PHE A 46 0.53 21.24 16.34
N GLU A 47 0.10 21.80 17.48
CA GLU A 47 1.03 22.26 18.53
C GLU A 47 1.60 21.11 19.37
N ASN A 48 0.92 19.97 19.43
CA ASN A 48 1.33 18.80 20.21
C ASN A 48 1.78 17.60 19.37
N VAL A 49 1.97 17.76 18.06
CA VAL A 49 2.53 16.69 17.23
C VAL A 49 4.01 16.54 17.56
N PRO A 50 4.48 15.36 18.02
CA PRO A 50 5.89 15.14 18.31
C PRO A 50 6.71 15.41 17.03
N ARG A 51 7.75 16.25 17.12
CA ARG A 51 8.62 16.51 15.98
C ARG A 51 9.37 15.23 15.63
N MET A 52 9.10 14.69 14.45
CA MET A 52 9.82 13.53 13.93
C MET A 52 11.29 13.85 13.74
N GLN A 53 12.13 12.85 13.99
CA GLN A 53 13.55 12.93 13.71
C GLN A 53 13.79 12.56 12.25
N ILE A 54 14.68 13.28 11.58
CA ILE A 54 15.01 13.05 10.19
C ILE A 54 16.51 12.88 10.08
N HIS A 55 16.91 11.76 9.49
CA HIS A 55 18.31 11.43 9.26
C HIS A 55 18.56 11.32 7.77
N THR A 56 19.47 12.14 7.25
CA THR A 56 19.98 11.99 5.89
C THR A 56 21.07 10.93 5.89
N VAL A 57 20.91 9.91 5.05
CA VAL A 57 21.88 8.83 4.89
C VAL A 57 22.77 9.17 3.71
N GLU A 58 24.09 9.10 3.91
CA GLU A 58 25.04 9.28 2.82
C GLU A 58 24.95 8.09 1.86
N THR A 59 24.61 8.39 0.61
CA THR A 59 24.56 7.41 -0.48
C THR A 59 25.72 7.66 -1.45
N ILE A 60 26.16 6.60 -2.13
CA ILE A 60 27.36 6.64 -2.99
C ILE A 60 27.09 7.40 -4.32
N GLU A 61 25.83 7.57 -4.71
CA GLU A 61 25.41 8.06 -6.03
C GLU A 61 24.22 9.05 -5.93
N SER A 62 23.69 9.54 -7.05
CA SER A 62 22.68 10.62 -7.16
C SER A 62 21.27 10.24 -6.66
N CYS A 63 21.15 9.70 -5.46
CA CYS A 63 19.89 9.36 -4.79
C CYS A 63 19.86 9.99 -3.40
N LEU A 64 18.80 10.75 -3.09
CA LEU A 64 18.56 11.26 -1.75
C LEU A 64 17.89 10.17 -0.91
N HIS A 65 18.54 9.76 0.19
CA HIS A 65 17.97 8.85 1.18
C HIS A 65 17.80 9.61 2.50
N GLU A 66 16.56 9.80 2.92
CA GLU A 66 16.20 10.34 4.24
C GLU A 66 15.33 9.32 4.98
N VAL A 67 15.63 9.10 6.27
CA VAL A 67 14.87 8.24 7.17
C VAL A 67 14.15 9.11 8.18
N VAL A 68 12.86 8.85 8.37
CA VAL A 68 12.04 9.54 9.36
C VAL A 68 11.72 8.57 10.49
N LEU A 69 11.95 9.02 11.73
CA LEU A 69 11.78 8.22 12.94
C LEU A 69 10.94 8.95 13.97
N PRO A 70 10.18 8.22 14.81
CA PRO A 70 9.52 8.81 15.97
C PRO A 70 10.54 9.37 16.96
N PRO A 71 10.20 10.43 17.72
CA PRO A 71 11.17 11.14 18.56
C PRO A 71 11.80 10.33 19.69
N ASN A 72 11.23 9.18 20.03
CA ASN A 72 11.75 8.30 21.08
C ASN A 72 12.57 7.13 20.54
N PHE A 73 12.83 7.09 19.22
CA PHE A 73 13.59 6.02 18.58
C PHE A 73 15.01 6.50 18.28
N GLU A 74 15.97 5.62 18.54
CA GLU A 74 17.36 5.84 18.14
C GLU A 74 17.55 5.44 16.69
N TYR A 75 18.22 6.28 15.91
CA TYR A 75 18.59 5.95 14.54
C TYR A 75 19.62 4.82 14.52
N VAL A 76 19.22 3.67 14.00
CA VAL A 76 20.10 2.54 13.71
C VAL A 76 20.30 2.47 12.20
N PRO A 77 21.55 2.59 11.70
CA PRO A 77 21.85 2.41 10.29
C PRO A 77 21.35 1.06 9.76
N LEU A 78 20.87 1.06 8.51
CA LEU A 78 20.41 -0.16 7.85
C LEU A 78 21.53 -1.21 7.82
N LYS A 79 21.17 -2.45 8.16
CA LYS A 79 22.11 -3.57 8.09
C LYS A 79 22.24 -3.99 6.63
N ALA A 80 23.45 -4.41 6.27
CA ALA A 80 23.70 -5.02 4.98
C ALA A 80 22.81 -6.27 4.79
N PRO A 81 22.37 -6.56 3.55
CA PRO A 81 21.64 -7.77 3.21
C PRO A 81 22.31 -9.02 3.80
N ILE A 82 21.56 -9.83 4.57
CA ILE A 82 22.05 -11.12 5.08
C ILE A 82 21.34 -12.24 4.29
N GLY A 83 22.13 -13.09 3.62
CA GLY A 83 21.62 -14.22 2.86
C GLY A 83 21.36 -13.92 1.38
N PRO A 84 20.83 -14.90 0.63
CA PRO A 84 20.53 -14.72 -0.79
C PRO A 84 19.40 -13.69 -0.98
N PRO A 85 19.44 -12.91 -2.08
CA PRO A 85 18.37 -11.97 -2.39
C PRO A 85 17.04 -12.71 -2.61
N ALA A 86 15.92 -12.10 -2.21
CA ALA A 86 14.59 -12.66 -2.46
C ALA A 86 14.28 -12.79 -3.97
N LYS A 87 14.85 -11.91 -4.80
CA LYS A 87 14.76 -11.92 -6.25
C LYS A 87 16.05 -11.40 -6.88
N GLU A 88 16.49 -12.07 -7.93
CA GLU A 88 17.63 -11.65 -8.76
C GLU A 88 17.12 -11.02 -10.07
N TYR A 89 17.89 -10.05 -10.57
CA TYR A 89 17.58 -9.34 -11.81
C TYR A 89 18.71 -9.55 -12.82
N LYS A 90 18.36 -9.63 -14.11
CA LYS A 90 19.34 -9.82 -15.22
C LYS A 90 20.12 -8.56 -15.57
N PHE A 91 19.90 -7.47 -14.83
CA PHE A 91 20.51 -6.16 -15.02
C PHE A 91 21.00 -5.65 -13.66
N ASN A 92 21.94 -4.69 -13.70
CA ASN A 92 22.42 -4.04 -12.49
C ASN A 92 21.35 -3.10 -11.95
N LEU A 93 21.07 -3.20 -10.65
CA LEU A 93 20.13 -2.34 -9.96
C LEU A 93 20.67 -0.92 -9.84
N ASP A 94 19.82 0.05 -10.13
CA ASP A 94 20.12 1.47 -9.91
C ASP A 94 20.29 1.76 -8.42
N PRO A 95 21.03 2.81 -8.03
CA PRO A 95 21.30 3.12 -6.63
C PRO A 95 20.05 3.22 -5.77
N PHE A 96 19.03 3.95 -6.24
CA PHE A 96 17.78 4.11 -5.50
C PHE A 96 17.03 2.79 -5.30
N GLN A 97 17.16 1.85 -6.26
CA GLN A 97 16.56 0.52 -6.15
C GLN A 97 17.28 -0.30 -5.07
N ARG A 98 18.62 -0.23 -5.02
CA ARG A 98 19.43 -0.90 -3.99
C ARG A 98 19.15 -0.35 -2.59
N GLU A 99 19.08 0.97 -2.46
CA GLU A 99 18.74 1.63 -1.18
C GLU A 99 17.35 1.20 -0.71
N ALA A 100 16.34 1.27 -1.58
CA ALA A 100 14.98 0.87 -1.23
C ALA A 100 14.88 -0.62 -0.86
N ILE A 101 15.55 -1.51 -1.60
CA ILE A 101 15.61 -2.95 -1.29
C ILE A 101 16.28 -3.20 0.07
N THR A 102 17.31 -2.41 0.41
CA THR A 102 17.96 -2.51 1.72
C THR A 102 16.98 -2.16 2.84
N CYS A 103 16.12 -1.15 2.66
CA CYS A 103 15.03 -0.86 3.61
C CYS A 103 14.07 -2.05 3.77
N LEU A 104 13.66 -2.67 2.65
CA LEU A 104 12.76 -3.84 2.67
C LEU A 104 13.36 -5.01 3.46
N GLN A 105 14.63 -5.33 3.23
CA GLN A 105 15.33 -6.40 3.94
C GLN A 105 15.54 -6.13 5.43
N ASN A 106 15.46 -4.87 5.85
CA ASN A 106 15.48 -4.47 7.25
C ASN A 106 14.07 -4.35 7.84
N ASN A 107 13.03 -4.81 7.12
CA ASN A 107 11.62 -4.70 7.51
C ASN A 107 11.21 -3.25 7.84
N GLN A 108 11.68 -2.30 7.03
CA GLN A 108 11.29 -0.90 7.14
C GLN A 108 10.43 -0.49 5.94
N SER A 109 9.37 0.26 6.22
CA SER A 109 8.54 0.88 5.20
C SER A 109 9.36 1.89 4.38
N VAL A 110 9.06 2.03 3.09
CA VAL A 110 9.83 2.89 2.18
C VAL A 110 8.93 3.65 1.22
N LEU A 111 9.23 4.93 1.00
CA LEU A 111 8.69 5.74 -0.09
C LEU A 111 9.73 5.88 -1.19
N VAL A 112 9.40 5.43 -2.39
CA VAL A 112 10.21 5.62 -3.60
C VAL A 112 9.57 6.69 -4.47
N SER A 113 10.16 7.88 -4.49
CA SER A 113 9.74 8.98 -5.36
C SER A 113 10.71 9.12 -6.55
N ALA A 114 10.28 8.66 -7.72
CA ALA A 114 11.07 8.66 -8.94
C ALA A 114 10.18 8.73 -10.19
N HIS A 115 10.74 9.08 -11.35
CA HIS A 115 9.99 9.08 -12.61
C HIS A 115 9.41 7.70 -12.94
N THR A 116 8.28 7.63 -13.66
CA THR A 116 7.58 6.37 -13.99
C THR A 116 8.49 5.38 -14.72
N SER A 117 9.32 5.87 -15.64
CA SER A 117 10.29 5.06 -16.38
C SER A 117 11.57 4.68 -15.61
N ALA A 118 11.72 5.10 -14.34
CA ALA A 118 12.94 4.82 -13.55
C ALA A 118 13.02 3.37 -13.03
N GLY A 119 11.97 2.56 -13.18
CA GLY A 119 11.98 1.17 -12.73
C GLY A 119 11.56 0.97 -11.28
N LYS A 120 10.65 1.80 -10.75
CA LYS A 120 10.08 1.62 -9.39
C LYS A 120 9.49 0.23 -9.16
N THR A 121 8.95 -0.40 -10.21
CA THR A 121 8.39 -1.76 -10.18
C THR A 121 9.37 -2.78 -9.62
N VAL A 122 10.68 -2.60 -9.82
CA VAL A 122 11.72 -3.48 -9.27
C VAL A 122 11.61 -3.60 -7.75
N VAL A 123 11.39 -2.48 -7.06
CA VAL A 123 11.26 -2.46 -5.59
C VAL A 123 10.01 -3.20 -5.14
N ALA A 124 8.89 -3.02 -5.85
CA ALA A 124 7.65 -3.72 -5.55
C ALA A 124 7.75 -5.23 -5.82
N GLU A 125 8.35 -5.65 -6.94
CA GLU A 125 8.61 -7.06 -7.22
C GLU A 125 9.49 -7.70 -6.16
N TYR A 126 10.49 -6.96 -5.65
CA TYR A 126 11.33 -7.45 -4.56
C TYR A 126 10.52 -7.66 -3.27
N ALA A 127 9.65 -6.71 -2.93
CA ALA A 127 8.76 -6.83 -1.77
C ALA A 127 7.81 -8.04 -1.90
N VAL A 128 7.25 -8.28 -3.10
CA VAL A 128 6.44 -9.46 -3.37
C VAL A 128 7.26 -10.73 -3.20
N ALA A 129 8.44 -10.82 -3.83
CA ALA A 129 9.31 -11.99 -3.73
C ALA A 129 9.72 -12.29 -2.28
N MET A 130 9.99 -11.25 -1.50
CA MET A 130 10.35 -11.35 -0.09
C MET A 130 9.19 -11.88 0.75
N ALA A 131 7.98 -11.32 0.57
CA ALA A 131 6.79 -11.80 1.27
C ALA A 131 6.49 -13.27 0.93
N LEU A 132 6.57 -13.66 -0.35
CA LEU A 132 6.36 -15.05 -0.78
C LEU A 132 7.41 -16.01 -0.21
N ARG A 133 8.70 -15.63 -0.21
CA ARG A 133 9.78 -16.39 0.42
C ARG A 133 9.52 -16.63 1.90
N ASP A 134 9.03 -15.60 2.58
CA ASP A 134 8.79 -15.61 4.03
C ASP A 134 7.40 -16.16 4.39
N LYS A 135 6.65 -16.67 3.40
CA LYS A 135 5.29 -17.24 3.52
C LYS A 135 4.29 -16.27 4.13
N GLN A 136 4.45 -14.99 3.81
CA GLN A 136 3.57 -13.92 4.21
C GLN A 136 2.70 -13.49 3.04
N ARG A 137 1.54 -12.89 3.35
CA ARG A 137 0.67 -12.31 2.33
C ARG A 137 1.10 -10.88 2.02
N VAL A 138 1.05 -10.50 0.75
CA VAL A 138 1.33 -9.16 0.24
C VAL A 138 0.15 -8.65 -0.58
N ILE A 139 -0.23 -7.39 -0.36
CA ILE A 139 -1.23 -6.71 -1.16
C ILE A 139 -0.55 -5.67 -2.05
N TYR A 140 -0.86 -5.69 -3.34
CA TYR A 140 -0.45 -4.67 -4.30
C TYR A 140 -1.67 -3.85 -4.70
N THR A 141 -1.69 -2.58 -4.31
CA THR A 141 -2.79 -1.66 -4.65
C THR A 141 -2.43 -0.78 -5.84
N THR A 142 -3.45 -0.50 -6.65
CA THR A 142 -3.36 0.38 -7.82
C THR A 142 -4.54 1.36 -7.84
N PRO A 143 -4.38 2.55 -8.43
CA PRO A 143 -5.45 3.56 -8.39
C PRO A 143 -6.60 3.23 -9.34
N ILE A 144 -6.46 2.38 -10.35
CA ILE A 144 -7.54 2.09 -11.30
C ILE A 144 -7.52 0.63 -11.74
N LYS A 145 -8.70 0.09 -12.05
CA LYS A 145 -8.88 -1.32 -12.48
C LYS A 145 -8.01 -1.70 -13.67
N ALA A 146 -7.84 -0.80 -14.64
CA ALA A 146 -7.00 -1.03 -15.81
C ALA A 146 -5.54 -1.32 -15.43
N LEU A 147 -5.00 -0.59 -14.46
CA LEU A 147 -3.65 -0.82 -13.94
C LEU A 147 -3.60 -2.10 -13.09
N SER A 148 -4.64 -2.41 -12.31
CA SER A 148 -4.74 -3.69 -11.59
C SER A 148 -4.65 -4.87 -12.55
N ASN A 149 -5.39 -4.82 -13.66
CA ASN A 149 -5.39 -5.86 -14.69
C ASN A 149 -4.06 -5.99 -15.44
N GLN A 150 -3.35 -4.87 -15.62
CA GLN A 150 -2.00 -4.88 -16.19
C GLN A 150 -1.01 -5.53 -15.21
N LYS A 151 -1.00 -5.06 -13.95
CA LYS A 151 -0.11 -5.58 -12.90
C LYS A 151 -0.37 -7.04 -12.61
N TYR A 152 -1.62 -7.49 -12.67
CA TYR A 152 -1.96 -8.90 -12.56
C TYR A 152 -1.27 -9.74 -13.60
N ARG A 153 -1.31 -9.34 -14.88
CA ARG A 153 -0.63 -10.09 -15.94
C ARG A 153 0.88 -10.13 -15.72
N GLU A 154 1.48 -8.98 -15.43
CA GLU A 154 2.94 -8.86 -15.18
C GLU A 154 3.39 -9.73 -14.00
N LEU A 155 2.73 -9.63 -12.84
CA LEU A 155 3.12 -10.36 -11.64
C LEU A 155 2.72 -11.84 -11.69
N HIS A 156 1.63 -12.20 -12.37
CA HIS A 156 1.24 -13.61 -12.53
C HIS A 156 2.23 -14.38 -13.41
N GLU A 157 2.79 -13.75 -14.45
CA GLU A 157 3.88 -14.33 -15.24
C GLU A 157 5.14 -14.59 -14.40
N GLU A 158 5.40 -13.73 -13.43
CA GLU A 158 6.60 -13.81 -12.58
C GLU A 158 6.43 -14.74 -11.36
N PHE A 159 5.35 -14.62 -10.59
CA PHE A 159 5.22 -15.22 -9.25
C PHE A 159 4.22 -16.38 -9.16
N LYS A 160 3.42 -16.65 -10.20
CA LYS A 160 2.34 -17.68 -10.29
C LYS A 160 1.24 -17.61 -9.22
N ASP A 161 1.57 -17.49 -7.94
CA ASP A 161 0.62 -17.37 -6.83
C ASP A 161 0.14 -15.93 -6.66
N VAL A 162 -0.61 -15.47 -7.66
CA VAL A 162 -1.13 -14.11 -7.76
C VAL A 162 -2.64 -14.13 -7.94
N GLY A 163 -3.34 -13.29 -7.19
CA GLY A 163 -4.78 -13.05 -7.29
C GLY A 163 -5.08 -11.61 -7.70
N LEU A 164 -6.32 -11.39 -8.13
CA LEU A 164 -6.83 -10.08 -8.53
C LEU A 164 -8.19 -9.86 -7.86
N MET A 165 -8.36 -8.73 -7.19
CA MET A 165 -9.63 -8.31 -6.61
C MET A 165 -9.96 -6.89 -7.06
N THR A 166 -10.96 -6.77 -7.92
CA THR A 166 -11.51 -5.48 -8.37
C THR A 166 -13.02 -5.49 -8.15
N GLY A 167 -13.67 -4.35 -8.25
CA GLY A 167 -15.14 -4.29 -8.14
C GLY A 167 -15.89 -5.09 -9.21
N ASP A 168 -15.22 -5.49 -10.30
CA ASP A 168 -15.85 -6.24 -11.41
C ASP A 168 -15.47 -7.72 -11.42
N VAL A 169 -14.24 -8.03 -11.00
CA VAL A 169 -13.60 -9.33 -11.20
C VAL A 169 -12.81 -9.70 -9.95
N THR A 170 -13.01 -10.94 -9.48
CA THR A 170 -12.22 -11.58 -8.43
C THR A 170 -11.62 -12.87 -8.96
N LEU A 171 -10.30 -13.01 -8.90
CA LEU A 171 -9.53 -14.18 -9.33
C LEU A 171 -8.58 -14.59 -8.21
N ASN A 172 -8.57 -15.89 -7.88
CA ASN A 172 -7.69 -16.48 -6.87
C ASN A 172 -7.55 -15.63 -5.57
N PRO A 173 -8.65 -15.38 -4.83
CA PRO A 173 -8.59 -14.56 -3.60
C PRO A 173 -7.77 -15.20 -2.47
N SER A 174 -7.48 -16.50 -2.58
CA SER A 174 -6.59 -17.23 -1.68
C SER A 174 -5.10 -17.01 -1.95
N ALA A 175 -4.73 -16.32 -3.02
CA ALA A 175 -3.33 -16.12 -3.38
C ALA A 175 -2.52 -15.38 -2.30
N SER A 176 -1.23 -15.70 -2.22
CA SER A 176 -0.31 -15.00 -1.31
C SER A 176 -0.01 -13.57 -1.77
N CYS A 177 -0.02 -13.31 -3.09
CA CYS A 177 0.06 -11.95 -3.64
C CYS A 177 -1.31 -11.54 -4.20
N LEU A 178 -1.95 -10.53 -3.59
CA LEU A 178 -3.24 -10.03 -4.04
C LEU A 178 -3.10 -8.64 -4.66
N ILE A 179 -3.48 -8.52 -5.93
CA ILE A 179 -3.54 -7.23 -6.61
C ILE A 179 -4.97 -6.72 -6.52
N MET A 180 -5.14 -5.46 -6.10
CA MET A 180 -6.47 -4.87 -5.96
C MET A 180 -6.47 -3.37 -6.21
N THR A 181 -7.66 -2.79 -6.33
CA THR A 181 -7.78 -1.32 -6.25
C THR A 181 -7.80 -0.87 -4.80
N THR A 182 -7.42 0.38 -4.56
CA THR A 182 -7.45 0.96 -3.21
C THR A 182 -8.85 0.91 -2.58
N GLU A 183 -9.91 1.06 -3.37
CA GLU A 183 -11.30 0.94 -2.89
C GLU A 183 -11.62 -0.45 -2.34
N ILE A 184 -11.11 -1.50 -2.98
CA ILE A 184 -11.33 -2.87 -2.51
C ILE A 184 -10.60 -3.09 -1.19
N LEU A 185 -9.35 -2.61 -1.08
CA LEU A 185 -8.63 -2.69 0.19
C LEU A 185 -9.37 -1.93 1.31
N ARG A 186 -9.81 -0.69 1.06
CA ARG A 186 -10.62 0.10 1.99
C ARG A 186 -11.84 -0.67 2.47
N SER A 187 -12.62 -1.24 1.53
CA SER A 187 -13.81 -2.03 1.85
C SER A 187 -13.48 -3.25 2.71
N MET A 188 -12.40 -3.97 2.40
CA MET A 188 -11.95 -5.13 3.17
C MET A 188 -11.54 -4.76 4.60
N LEU A 189 -10.90 -3.61 4.78
CA LEU A 189 -10.54 -3.08 6.10
C LEU A 189 -11.78 -2.72 6.93
N TYR A 190 -12.76 -2.03 6.34
CA TYR A 190 -14.02 -1.73 7.04
C TYR A 190 -14.81 -2.98 7.43
N ARG A 191 -14.79 -4.01 6.60
CA ARG A 191 -15.47 -5.29 6.86
C ARG A 191 -14.69 -6.17 7.84
N GLY A 192 -13.46 -5.79 8.22
CA GLY A 192 -12.61 -6.59 9.11
C GLY A 192 -12.23 -7.95 8.51
N SER A 193 -12.00 -8.00 7.19
CA SER A 193 -11.68 -9.24 6.45
C SER A 193 -10.52 -10.01 7.08
N GLU A 194 -10.61 -11.33 7.15
CA GLU A 194 -9.51 -12.16 7.65
C GLU A 194 -8.25 -12.04 6.77
N ILE A 195 -8.42 -11.77 5.48
CA ILE A 195 -7.31 -11.60 4.53
C ILE A 195 -6.37 -10.48 4.99
N THR A 196 -6.89 -9.36 5.49
CA THR A 196 -6.05 -8.21 5.90
C THR A 196 -5.25 -8.48 7.18
N ARG A 197 -5.62 -9.50 7.96
CA ARG A 197 -4.89 -9.90 9.20
C ARG A 197 -3.61 -10.68 8.91
N GLU A 198 -3.51 -11.31 7.74
CA GLU A 198 -2.35 -12.11 7.32
C GLU A 198 -1.32 -11.30 6.52
N VAL A 199 -1.60 -10.03 6.26
CA VAL A 199 -0.77 -9.17 5.41
C VAL A 199 0.43 -8.68 6.19
N ALA A 200 1.62 -8.86 5.63
CA ALA A 200 2.85 -8.27 6.15
C ALA A 200 3.27 -7.02 5.36
N TRP A 201 2.94 -6.97 4.07
CA TRP A 201 3.35 -5.90 3.17
C TRP A 201 2.18 -5.38 2.34
N VAL A 202 2.05 -4.06 2.26
CA VAL A 202 1.14 -3.37 1.34
C VAL A 202 1.93 -2.46 0.42
N ILE A 203 1.80 -2.67 -0.87
CA ILE A 203 2.41 -1.86 -1.92
C ILE A 203 1.34 -0.88 -2.42
N PHE A 204 1.67 0.40 -2.41
CA PHE A 204 0.85 1.52 -2.83
C PHE A 204 1.42 2.11 -4.11
N ASP A 205 0.90 1.67 -5.26
CA ASP A 205 1.37 2.14 -6.57
C ASP A 205 0.71 3.44 -6.99
N GLU A 206 1.49 4.36 -7.53
CA GLU A 206 1.05 5.71 -7.90
C GLU A 206 0.42 6.51 -6.74
N ILE A 207 1.04 6.45 -5.54
CA ILE A 207 0.58 7.17 -4.32
C ILE A 207 0.41 8.69 -4.52
N HIS A 208 1.00 9.28 -5.56
CA HIS A 208 0.80 10.68 -5.91
C HIS A 208 -0.67 11.02 -6.26
N TYR A 209 -1.52 10.01 -6.53
CA TYR A 209 -2.98 10.14 -6.63
C TYR A 209 -3.65 10.51 -5.30
N LEU A 210 -2.94 10.46 -4.16
CA LEU A 210 -3.41 11.01 -2.88
C LEU A 210 -3.87 12.47 -3.00
N ARG A 211 -3.29 13.23 -3.93
CA ARG A 211 -3.65 14.64 -4.17
C ARG A 211 -4.93 14.82 -4.98
N ASP A 212 -5.50 13.74 -5.50
CA ASP A 212 -6.76 13.78 -6.23
C ASP A 212 -7.89 14.24 -5.31
N LYS A 213 -8.68 15.22 -5.76
CA LYS A 213 -9.71 15.85 -4.92
C LYS A 213 -10.86 14.90 -4.54
N GLU A 214 -11.14 13.92 -5.39
CA GLU A 214 -12.28 13.02 -5.22
C GLU A 214 -11.82 11.70 -4.60
N ARG A 215 -10.68 11.18 -5.04
CA ARG A 215 -10.19 9.84 -4.69
C ARG A 215 -9.08 9.85 -3.65
N GLY A 216 -8.46 10.99 -3.36
CA GLY A 216 -7.39 11.10 -2.37
C GLY A 216 -7.82 10.66 -0.97
N VAL A 217 -9.07 10.94 -0.59
CA VAL A 217 -9.64 10.53 0.71
C VAL A 217 -9.63 9.01 0.91
N ILE A 218 -9.82 8.24 -0.17
CA ILE A 218 -9.85 6.77 -0.12
C ILE A 218 -8.46 6.25 0.25
N TRP A 219 -7.41 6.87 -0.28
CA TRP A 219 -6.03 6.53 0.04
C TRP A 219 -5.67 6.89 1.47
N GLU A 220 -6.02 8.09 1.93
CA GLU A 220 -5.79 8.52 3.32
C GLU A 220 -6.45 7.57 4.32
N GLU A 221 -7.73 7.28 4.12
CA GLU A 221 -8.49 6.38 5.01
C GLU A 221 -7.93 4.96 4.99
N THR A 222 -7.53 4.46 3.81
CA THR A 222 -6.94 3.11 3.70
C THR A 222 -5.65 3.01 4.51
N ILE A 223 -4.78 4.01 4.43
CA ILE A 223 -3.52 4.04 5.17
C ILE A 223 -3.81 4.10 6.68
N ILE A 224 -4.69 5.00 7.12
CA ILE A 224 -5.06 5.14 8.54
C ILE A 224 -5.64 3.84 9.13
N LEU A 225 -6.39 3.07 8.34
CA LEU A 225 -7.04 1.84 8.79
C LEU A 225 -6.12 0.61 8.80
N LEU A 226 -4.94 0.69 8.17
CA LEU A 226 -4.00 -0.42 8.17
C LEU A 226 -3.37 -0.57 9.57
N PRO A 227 -3.15 -1.81 10.03
CA PRO A 227 -2.60 -2.04 11.37
C PRO A 227 -1.08 -1.79 11.37
N ASP A 228 -0.55 -1.40 12.54
CA ASP A 228 0.86 -1.00 12.70
C ASP A 228 1.88 -2.12 12.42
N ASN A 229 1.44 -3.39 12.45
CA ASN A 229 2.30 -4.53 12.14
C ASN A 229 2.54 -4.74 10.63
N VAL A 230 1.92 -3.92 9.76
CA VAL A 230 2.08 -3.96 8.31
C VAL A 230 3.17 -2.99 7.89
N HIS A 231 4.02 -3.43 6.96
CA HIS A 231 5.01 -2.58 6.31
C HIS A 231 4.53 -2.11 4.94
N TYR A 232 5.03 -0.95 4.52
CA TYR A 232 4.52 -0.26 3.34
C TYR A 232 5.60 -0.01 2.29
N VAL A 233 5.24 -0.17 1.02
CA VAL A 233 6.03 0.28 -0.12
C VAL A 233 5.22 1.30 -0.90
N PHE A 234 5.57 2.57 -0.79
CA PHE A 234 4.91 3.63 -1.53
C PHE A 234 5.68 3.94 -2.80
N LEU A 235 5.06 3.77 -3.97
CA LEU A 235 5.65 4.13 -5.26
C LEU A 235 5.00 5.40 -5.78
N SER A 236 5.82 6.43 -6.00
CA SER A 236 5.34 7.75 -6.40
C SER A 236 6.09 8.29 -7.61
N ALA A 237 5.42 9.11 -8.40
CA ALA A 237 6.11 10.08 -9.25
C ALA A 237 6.92 11.06 -8.37
N THR A 238 7.74 11.91 -8.99
CA THR A 238 8.53 12.90 -8.24
C THR A 238 7.60 13.90 -7.54
N ILE A 239 7.57 13.88 -6.21
CA ILE A 239 6.75 14.79 -5.38
C ILE A 239 7.65 15.67 -4.49
N PRO A 240 7.36 16.98 -4.39
CA PRO A 240 8.20 17.91 -3.61
C PRO A 240 8.06 17.73 -2.09
N ASN A 241 6.98 17.08 -1.62
CA ASN A 241 6.68 16.91 -0.20
C ASN A 241 6.83 15.46 0.27
N ALA A 242 7.75 14.69 -0.34
CA ALA A 242 8.03 13.30 0.04
C ALA A 242 8.36 13.15 1.53
N LYS A 243 9.16 14.07 2.09
CA LYS A 243 9.49 14.13 3.52
C LYS A 243 8.26 14.26 4.41
N GLN A 244 7.37 15.21 4.10
CA GLN A 244 6.14 15.43 4.86
C GLN A 244 5.24 14.18 4.85
N PHE A 245 5.18 13.48 3.72
CA PHE A 245 4.46 12.21 3.65
C PHE A 245 5.09 11.15 4.56
N ALA A 246 6.41 10.99 4.55
CA ALA A 246 7.11 10.05 5.42
C ALA A 246 6.93 10.38 6.92
N GLU A 247 6.95 11.67 7.29
CA GLU A 247 6.62 12.13 8.65
C GLU A 247 5.20 11.73 9.07
N TRP A 248 4.23 11.88 8.18
CA TRP A 248 2.85 11.49 8.44
C TRP A 248 2.72 9.97 8.62
N ILE A 249 3.37 9.16 7.77
CA ILE A 249 3.39 7.70 7.93
C ILE A 249 4.02 7.29 9.26
N SER A 250 5.18 7.86 9.62
CA SER A 250 5.83 7.59 10.90
C SER A 250 5.02 8.08 12.11
N PHE A 251 4.13 9.06 11.93
CA PHE A 251 3.22 9.52 12.98
C PHE A 251 2.08 8.55 13.20
N LEU A 252 1.50 8.04 12.11
CA LEU A 252 0.38 7.10 12.15
C LEU A 252 0.80 5.72 12.64
N HIS A 253 1.92 5.20 12.13
CA HIS A 253 2.39 3.83 12.38
C HIS A 253 3.79 3.87 13.01
N ASN A 254 3.90 3.40 14.26
CA ASN A 254 5.15 3.38 15.03
C ASN A 254 5.65 1.96 15.30
#